data_AF-A0A8T7EGE5-F1
#
_entry.id   AF-A0A8T7EGE5-F1
#
_cell.length_a   1.000
_cell.length_b   1.000
_cell.length_c   1.000
_cell.angle_alpha   90.00
_cell.angle_beta   90.00
_cell.angle_gamma   90.00
#
_symmetry.space_group_name_H-M   'P 1'
#
loop_
_entity.id
_entity.type
_entity.pdbx_description
1 polymer ?
#
loop_
_entity_poly.entity_id
_entity_poly.type
_entity_poly.pdbx_seq_one_letter_code
_entity_poly.pdbx_strand_id
1 'polypeptide(L)'
;MMCATETGLTLPEAKQFLAIAADEAGDKIIVTTSLILDSFDDNMELMRHAEEVGVDGILLGYPPQFHSHTAEEIYEVTRQFCEATGMHVTLYPSPHFHFNRFHNSGFPLEIVERLAEIENVVAIKVGELGLYTDLYRLVGDKVLLGCPVERYAPLLIQGFGMQWMGAGCYEAFQSPERRYLVDYFNLLLAGQTAEAMEIYWKLAPARQTFEQQFNQTVMTGTYNWQQQKFYQWCVGGNSGLTRQPAMKVHTWEMEMTKMAFRMIDIEPRESVDEFIVGRANYRRQKTAADNYLSVDVSGLVFKDAADQELAISAFAGDVVVLYGGGQGGGRGRQKMGPGISRAAHKRQRAIPGSGLCGRVARFCAQAGVEEECDPGSDP
;
A
#
# COMPACT_ATOMS: atom_id res chain seq x y z
N MET A 1 -2.61 2.42 -14.93
CA MET A 1 -2.30 2.28 -13.50
C MET A 1 -2.35 3.66 -12.89
N MET A 2 -3.09 3.85 -11.79
CA MET A 2 -3.02 5.12 -11.04
C MET A 2 -2.09 4.96 -9.83
N CYS A 3 -1.13 5.87 -9.72
CA CYS A 3 -0.22 6.05 -8.61
C CYS A 3 -0.83 7.04 -7.61
N ALA A 4 -1.40 6.54 -6.52
CA ALA A 4 -1.91 7.40 -5.44
C ALA A 4 -0.76 7.91 -4.57
N THR A 5 -0.55 9.23 -4.54
CA THR A 5 0.55 9.88 -3.80
C THR A 5 0.13 10.38 -2.42
N GLU A 6 -1.18 10.51 -2.17
CA GLU A 6 -1.82 10.94 -0.93
C GLU A 6 -1.85 9.84 0.17
N THR A 7 -0.78 9.05 0.28
CA THR A 7 -0.69 7.85 1.14
C THR A 7 0.34 7.98 2.27
N GLY A 8 0.76 9.21 2.58
CA GLY A 8 1.78 9.52 3.61
C GLY A 8 3.22 9.48 3.11
N LEU A 9 3.41 9.62 1.80
CA LEU A 9 4.71 9.84 1.18
C LEU A 9 5.14 11.29 1.38
N THR A 10 6.44 11.50 1.60
CA THR A 10 7.03 12.84 1.41
C THR A 10 7.11 13.16 -0.08
N LEU A 11 7.22 14.44 -0.44
CA LEU A 11 7.34 14.85 -1.85
C LEU A 11 8.52 14.15 -2.57
N PRO A 12 9.74 14.03 -1.99
CA PRO A 12 10.82 13.27 -2.62
C PRO A 12 10.49 11.79 -2.85
N GLU A 13 9.77 11.15 -1.91
CA GLU A 13 9.35 9.75 -2.05
C GLU A 13 8.25 9.59 -3.09
N ALA A 14 7.32 10.54 -3.20
CA ALA A 14 6.32 10.56 -4.26
C ALA A 14 6.98 10.68 -5.64
N LYS A 15 7.96 11.59 -5.79
CA LYS A 15 8.76 11.72 -7.02
C LYS A 15 9.49 10.42 -7.37
N GLN A 16 10.15 9.79 -6.40
CA GLN A 16 10.82 8.51 -6.60
C GLN A 16 9.83 7.40 -6.98
N PHE A 17 8.67 7.36 -6.33
CA PHE A 17 7.62 6.39 -6.64
C PHE A 17 7.13 6.55 -8.08
N LEU A 18 6.85 7.77 -8.55
CA LEU A 18 6.44 8.03 -9.93
C LEU A 18 7.54 7.66 -10.94
N ALA A 19 8.80 7.97 -10.64
CA ALA A 19 9.92 7.60 -11.50
C ALA A 19 10.02 6.07 -11.69
N ILE A 20 9.92 5.30 -10.59
CA ILE A 20 9.94 3.84 -10.63
C ILE A 20 8.71 3.31 -11.40
N ALA A 21 7.52 3.88 -11.13
CA ALA A 21 6.29 3.44 -11.77
C ALA A 21 6.30 3.65 -13.28
N ALA A 22 6.78 4.81 -13.74
CA ALA A 22 6.90 5.14 -15.16
C ALA A 22 7.97 4.28 -15.86
N ASP A 23 9.14 4.11 -15.26
CA ASP A 23 10.23 3.28 -15.81
C ASP A 23 9.81 1.81 -15.97
N GLU A 24 9.17 1.23 -14.94
CA GLU A 24 8.70 -0.17 -14.98
C GLU A 24 7.53 -0.37 -15.96
N ALA A 25 6.67 0.64 -16.11
CA ALA A 25 5.57 0.60 -17.07
C ALA A 25 6.08 0.64 -18.51
N GLY A 26 6.98 1.57 -18.84
CA GLY A 26 7.33 1.91 -20.20
C GLY A 26 6.09 2.08 -21.08
N ASP A 27 6.15 1.63 -22.32
CA ASP A 27 5.02 1.74 -23.27
C ASP A 27 3.91 0.69 -23.06
N LYS A 28 3.94 -0.10 -21.99
CA LYS A 28 3.03 -1.25 -21.81
C LYS A 28 1.69 -0.87 -21.20
N ILE A 29 1.68 0.12 -20.31
CA ILE A 29 0.49 0.55 -19.58
C ILE A 29 0.54 2.06 -19.37
N ILE A 30 -0.62 2.72 -19.48
CA ILE A 30 -0.78 4.13 -19.11
C ILE A 30 -0.56 4.28 -17.61
N VAL A 31 0.26 5.23 -17.18
CA VAL A 31 0.52 5.62 -15.79
C VAL A 31 -0.09 6.97 -15.53
N THR A 32 -0.91 7.07 -14.49
CA THR A 32 -1.47 8.33 -14.02
C THR A 32 -1.13 8.57 -12.56
N THR A 33 -1.16 9.81 -12.10
CA THR A 33 -0.99 10.14 -10.67
C THR A 33 -2.10 11.05 -10.17
N SER A 34 -2.42 10.97 -8.88
CA SER A 34 -3.25 11.98 -8.22
C SER A 34 -2.42 13.20 -7.83
N LEU A 35 -3.05 14.39 -7.90
CA LEU A 35 -2.53 15.65 -7.35
C LEU A 35 -3.45 16.12 -6.22
N ILE A 36 -3.20 15.60 -5.01
CA ILE A 36 -3.98 15.92 -3.79
C ILE A 36 -3.02 16.09 -2.61
N LEU A 37 -1.88 16.76 -2.85
CA LEU A 37 -0.92 17.10 -1.79
C LEU A 37 -1.39 18.31 -0.96
N ASP A 38 -0.69 18.56 0.14
CA ASP A 38 -1.03 19.59 1.11
C ASP A 38 -0.92 21.03 0.57
N SER A 39 -0.25 21.27 -0.56
CA SER A 39 -0.15 22.63 -1.11
C SER A 39 -0.23 22.64 -2.63
N PHE A 40 -0.59 23.79 -3.19
CA PHE A 40 -0.54 23.97 -4.64
C PHE A 40 0.88 23.91 -5.17
N ASP A 41 1.86 24.45 -4.44
CA ASP A 41 3.28 24.41 -4.82
C ASP A 41 3.77 22.96 -4.90
N ASP A 42 3.46 22.12 -3.91
CA ASP A 42 3.84 20.70 -3.93
C ASP A 42 3.16 19.96 -5.09
N ASN A 43 1.88 20.24 -5.36
CA ASN A 43 1.17 19.65 -6.50
C ASN A 43 1.80 20.06 -7.84
N MET A 44 2.15 21.33 -8.01
CA MET A 44 2.84 21.83 -9.20
C MET A 44 4.24 21.22 -9.35
N GLU A 45 4.99 21.11 -8.26
CA GLU A 45 6.31 20.49 -8.26
C GLU A 45 6.24 18.99 -8.59
N LEU A 46 5.27 18.26 -8.03
CA LEU A 46 5.05 16.86 -8.34
C LEU A 46 4.57 16.67 -9.79
N MET A 47 3.67 17.53 -10.27
CA MET A 47 3.15 17.49 -11.64
C MET A 47 4.26 17.65 -12.68
N ARG A 48 5.14 18.65 -12.48
CA ARG A 48 6.30 18.85 -13.36
C ARG A 48 7.21 17.63 -13.38
N HIS A 49 7.51 17.07 -12.21
CA HIS A 49 8.32 15.85 -12.12
C HIS A 49 7.64 14.65 -12.79
N ALA A 50 6.31 14.50 -12.61
CA ALA A 50 5.53 13.43 -13.22
C ALA A 50 5.64 13.48 -14.75
N GLU A 51 5.49 14.66 -15.35
CA GLU A 51 5.66 14.86 -16.79
C GLU A 51 7.11 14.58 -17.24
N GLU A 52 8.11 15.05 -16.49
CA GLU A 52 9.53 14.82 -16.78
C GLU A 52 9.92 13.32 -16.80
N VAL A 53 9.29 12.50 -15.95
CA VAL A 53 9.56 11.04 -15.89
C VAL A 53 8.64 10.20 -16.78
N GLY A 54 7.74 10.82 -17.54
CA GLY A 54 6.87 10.14 -18.49
C GLY A 54 5.59 9.54 -17.90
N VAL A 55 5.04 10.14 -16.83
CA VAL A 55 3.66 9.88 -16.41
C VAL A 55 2.72 10.46 -17.47
N ASP A 56 1.71 9.70 -17.90
CA ASP A 56 0.82 10.09 -18.99
C ASP A 56 -0.21 11.15 -18.56
N GLY A 57 -0.64 11.10 -17.29
CA GLY A 57 -1.77 11.91 -16.85
C GLY A 57 -1.96 12.11 -15.36
N ILE A 58 -2.85 13.03 -15.04
CA ILE A 58 -3.20 13.40 -13.67
C ILE A 58 -4.68 13.22 -13.37
N LEU A 59 -4.98 12.74 -12.17
CA LEU A 59 -6.27 12.92 -11.51
C LEU A 59 -6.17 14.19 -10.67
N LEU A 60 -6.79 15.26 -11.16
CA LEU A 60 -6.67 16.58 -10.55
C LEU A 60 -7.61 16.69 -9.34
N GLY A 61 -7.02 16.89 -8.17
CA GLY A 61 -7.74 17.29 -6.97
C GLY A 61 -7.20 18.62 -6.42
N TYR A 62 -7.52 18.90 -5.16
CA TYR A 62 -7.17 20.16 -4.51
C TYR A 62 -6.59 19.89 -3.12
N PRO A 63 -5.65 20.74 -2.65
CA PRO A 63 -5.18 20.68 -1.27
C PRO A 63 -6.33 20.73 -0.27
N PRO A 64 -6.28 19.99 0.86
CA PRO A 64 -7.34 19.99 1.88
C PRO A 64 -7.67 21.39 2.44
N GLN A 65 -6.66 22.26 2.48
CA GLN A 65 -6.73 23.65 2.94
C GLN A 65 -7.27 24.61 1.87
N PHE A 66 -7.47 24.17 0.62
CA PHE A 66 -8.05 25.02 -0.39
C PHE A 66 -9.52 25.31 -0.08
N HIS A 67 -9.82 26.57 0.19
CA HIS A 67 -11.16 27.03 0.49
C HIS A 67 -11.56 28.16 -0.46
N SER A 68 -12.15 27.78 -1.58
CA SER A 68 -12.68 28.76 -2.52
C SER A 68 -13.89 29.52 -1.95
N HIS A 69 -13.95 30.82 -2.25
CA HIS A 69 -15.05 31.72 -1.92
C HIS A 69 -16.05 31.90 -3.07
N THR A 70 -15.65 31.61 -4.31
CA THR A 70 -16.51 31.74 -5.51
C THR A 70 -16.30 30.58 -6.48
N ALA A 71 -17.33 30.21 -7.24
CA ALA A 71 -17.18 29.19 -8.28
C ALA A 71 -16.09 29.55 -9.32
N GLU A 72 -15.89 30.84 -9.59
CA GLU A 72 -14.88 31.33 -10.54
C GLU A 72 -13.44 31.04 -10.08
N GLU A 73 -13.14 31.14 -8.78
CA GLU A 73 -11.82 30.77 -8.25
C GLU A 73 -11.51 29.29 -8.49
N ILE A 74 -12.53 28.42 -8.45
CA ILE A 74 -12.36 27.00 -8.78
C ILE A 74 -11.95 26.87 -10.25
N TYR A 75 -12.63 27.58 -11.16
CA TYR A 75 -12.27 27.58 -12.57
C TYR A 75 -10.84 28.06 -12.79
N GLU A 76 -10.48 29.24 -12.25
CA GLU A 76 -9.17 29.84 -12.48
C GLU A 76 -8.03 28.97 -11.96
N VAL A 77 -8.15 28.42 -10.76
CA VAL A 77 -7.15 27.50 -10.21
C VAL A 77 -7.05 26.24 -11.06
N THR A 78 -8.19 25.63 -11.41
CA THR A 78 -8.20 24.38 -12.19
C THR A 78 -7.62 24.59 -13.59
N ARG A 79 -7.95 25.71 -14.25
CA ARG A 79 -7.41 26.12 -15.54
C ARG A 79 -5.90 26.28 -15.48
N GLN A 80 -5.36 26.92 -14.44
CA GLN A 80 -3.91 27.08 -14.27
C GLN A 80 -3.17 25.73 -14.18
N PHE A 81 -3.73 24.74 -13.48
CA PHE A 81 -3.16 23.39 -13.48
C PHE A 81 -3.18 22.74 -14.86
N CYS A 82 -4.31 22.85 -15.57
CA CYS A 82 -4.45 22.26 -16.90
C CYS A 82 -3.48 22.90 -17.90
N GLU A 83 -3.32 24.22 -17.89
CA GLU A 83 -2.43 24.94 -18.81
C GLU A 83 -0.92 24.73 -18.50
N ALA A 84 -0.60 24.27 -17.29
CA ALA A 84 0.78 24.11 -16.84
C ALA A 84 1.40 22.75 -17.16
N THR A 85 0.68 21.84 -17.84
CA THR A 85 1.18 20.51 -18.20
C THR A 85 0.67 20.05 -19.57
N GLY A 86 1.48 19.28 -20.31
CA GLY A 86 1.06 18.58 -21.51
C GLY A 86 0.41 17.22 -21.23
N MET A 87 0.38 16.76 -19.98
CA MET A 87 -0.24 15.51 -19.57
C MET A 87 -1.76 15.54 -19.70
N HIS A 88 -2.37 14.37 -19.84
CA HIS A 88 -3.83 14.27 -19.86
C HIS A 88 -4.43 14.52 -18.46
N VAL A 89 -5.52 15.28 -18.38
CA VAL A 89 -6.17 15.68 -17.14
C VAL A 89 -7.51 14.97 -16.99
N THR A 90 -7.67 14.29 -15.85
CA THR A 90 -8.95 13.76 -15.38
C THR A 90 -9.48 14.66 -14.28
N LEU A 91 -10.61 15.33 -14.50
CA LEU A 91 -11.28 16.11 -13.46
C LEU A 91 -11.89 15.17 -12.43
N TYR A 92 -11.88 15.61 -11.17
CA TYR A 92 -12.44 14.85 -10.07
C TYR A 92 -13.44 15.67 -9.26
N PRO A 93 -14.72 15.76 -9.70
CA PRO A 93 -15.77 16.41 -8.92
C PRO A 93 -16.12 15.56 -7.70
N SER A 94 -15.38 15.78 -6.62
CA SER A 94 -15.47 15.01 -5.38
C SER A 94 -16.13 15.80 -4.26
N PRO A 95 -16.98 15.16 -3.43
CA PRO A 95 -17.51 15.80 -2.22
C PRO A 95 -16.40 16.19 -1.22
N HIS A 96 -15.20 15.61 -1.33
CA HIS A 96 -14.05 15.92 -0.47
C HIS A 96 -13.57 17.37 -0.55
N PHE A 97 -13.92 18.10 -1.62
CA PHE A 97 -13.44 19.47 -1.85
C PHE A 97 -14.42 20.55 -1.37
N HIS A 98 -15.56 20.17 -0.77
CA HIS A 98 -16.54 21.10 -0.18
C HIS A 98 -17.12 22.14 -1.17
N PHE A 99 -17.16 21.79 -2.46
CA PHE A 99 -17.74 22.62 -3.52
C PHE A 99 -19.26 22.45 -3.66
N ASN A 100 -19.87 21.55 -2.89
CA ASN A 100 -21.32 21.40 -2.77
C ASN A 100 -22.02 22.70 -2.29
N ARG A 101 -21.27 23.65 -1.72
CA ARG A 101 -21.76 24.99 -1.37
C ARG A 101 -22.14 25.84 -2.59
N PHE A 102 -21.59 25.52 -3.76
CA PHE A 102 -21.85 26.24 -5.01
C PHE A 102 -22.92 25.57 -5.86
N HIS A 103 -23.16 24.26 -5.68
CA HIS A 103 -24.20 23.53 -6.40
C HIS A 103 -24.58 22.22 -5.71
N ASN A 104 -25.88 21.87 -5.73
CA ASN A 104 -26.43 20.69 -5.01
C ASN A 104 -25.90 19.34 -5.51
N SER A 105 -25.41 19.27 -6.75
CA SER A 105 -24.77 18.05 -7.28
C SER A 105 -23.39 17.75 -6.67
N GLY A 106 -22.86 18.66 -5.85
CA GLY A 106 -21.54 18.53 -5.23
C GLY A 106 -20.44 19.33 -5.93
N PHE A 107 -20.65 19.73 -7.19
CA PHE A 107 -19.70 20.53 -7.96
C PHE A 107 -20.45 21.49 -8.91
N PRO A 108 -20.04 22.76 -9.06
CA PRO A 108 -20.72 23.71 -9.95
C PRO A 108 -20.61 23.31 -11.42
N LEU A 109 -21.77 22.99 -12.02
CA LEU A 109 -21.84 22.40 -13.37
C LEU A 109 -21.32 23.33 -14.47
N GLU A 110 -21.55 24.65 -14.36
CA GLU A 110 -21.04 25.63 -15.34
C GLU A 110 -19.50 25.63 -15.40
N ILE A 111 -18.84 25.33 -14.28
CA ILE A 111 -17.39 25.27 -14.19
C ILE A 111 -16.88 24.01 -14.89
N VAL A 112 -17.57 22.87 -14.70
CA VAL A 112 -17.23 21.63 -15.41
C VAL A 112 -17.37 21.79 -16.92
N GLU A 113 -18.45 22.44 -17.38
CA GLU A 113 -18.67 22.70 -18.81
C GLU A 113 -17.54 23.52 -19.42
N ARG A 114 -17.10 24.60 -18.76
CA ARG A 114 -15.98 25.43 -19.22
C ARG A 114 -14.64 24.70 -19.17
N LEU A 115 -14.39 23.91 -18.12
CA LEU A 115 -13.15 23.14 -18.00
C LEU A 115 -13.06 22.02 -19.04
N ALA A 116 -14.18 21.42 -19.44
CA ALA A 116 -14.23 20.40 -20.49
C ALA A 116 -13.89 20.94 -21.89
N GLU A 117 -13.80 22.26 -22.07
CA GLU A 117 -13.31 22.88 -23.32
C GLU A 117 -11.77 22.93 -23.40
N ILE A 118 -11.06 22.66 -22.29
CA ILE A 118 -9.59 22.69 -22.27
C ILE A 118 -9.06 21.41 -22.92
N GLU A 119 -8.18 21.54 -23.91
CA GLU A 119 -7.74 20.44 -24.79
C GLU A 119 -7.23 19.19 -24.06
N ASN A 120 -6.45 19.38 -22.98
CA ASN A 120 -5.90 18.25 -22.23
C ASN A 120 -6.84 17.70 -21.15
N VAL A 121 -8.03 18.28 -20.96
CA VAL A 121 -9.07 17.71 -20.09
C VAL A 121 -9.82 16.63 -20.87
N VAL A 122 -9.43 15.37 -20.65
CA VAL A 122 -9.92 14.24 -21.45
C VAL A 122 -10.98 13.39 -20.74
N ALA A 123 -11.08 13.50 -19.42
CA ALA A 123 -11.95 12.63 -18.63
C ALA A 123 -12.47 13.28 -17.35
N ILE A 124 -13.57 12.73 -16.82
CA ILE A 124 -14.13 13.10 -15.51
C ILE A 124 -14.43 11.84 -14.70
N LYS A 125 -13.85 11.75 -13.50
CA LYS A 125 -14.12 10.69 -12.51
C LYS A 125 -15.32 11.11 -11.65
N VAL A 126 -16.45 10.42 -11.78
CA VAL A 126 -17.70 10.75 -11.07
C VAL A 126 -18.35 9.52 -10.43
N GLY A 127 -18.56 9.57 -9.11
CA GLY A 127 -19.14 8.46 -8.33
C GLY A 127 -20.65 8.55 -8.05
N GLU A 128 -21.25 9.73 -8.24
CA GLU A 128 -22.66 9.99 -7.96
C GLU A 128 -23.47 9.92 -9.27
N LEU A 129 -24.52 9.11 -9.31
CA LEU A 129 -25.25 8.78 -10.55
C LEU A 129 -26.08 9.94 -11.09
N GLY A 130 -26.62 10.80 -10.23
CA GLY A 130 -27.33 12.02 -10.65
C GLY A 130 -26.39 12.98 -11.38
N LEU A 131 -25.24 13.28 -10.78
CA LEU A 131 -24.18 14.09 -11.36
C LEU A 131 -23.65 13.44 -12.64
N TYR A 132 -23.45 12.11 -12.66
CA TYR A 132 -23.06 11.40 -13.88
C TYR A 132 -24.02 11.69 -15.03
N THR A 133 -25.33 11.60 -14.76
CA THR A 133 -26.38 11.83 -15.77
C THR A 133 -26.36 13.26 -16.30
N ASP A 134 -26.21 14.25 -15.42
CA ASP A 134 -26.10 15.66 -15.83
C ASP A 134 -24.84 15.93 -16.64
N LEU A 135 -23.69 15.41 -16.20
CA LEU A 135 -22.42 15.55 -16.92
C LEU A 135 -22.47 14.85 -18.28
N TYR A 136 -23.11 13.69 -18.39
CA TYR A 136 -23.27 13.00 -19.67
C TYR A 136 -24.02 13.88 -20.68
N ARG A 137 -25.08 14.55 -20.24
CA ARG A 137 -25.85 15.48 -21.09
C ARG A 137 -25.07 16.75 -21.45
N LEU A 138 -24.25 17.26 -20.53
CA LEU A 138 -23.56 18.55 -20.69
C LEU A 138 -22.24 18.45 -21.46
N VAL A 139 -21.45 17.41 -21.22
CA VAL A 139 -20.07 17.29 -21.69
C VAL A 139 -19.70 15.87 -22.17
N GLY A 140 -20.65 14.93 -22.21
CA GLY A 140 -20.37 13.53 -22.57
C GLY A 140 -19.91 13.31 -24.01
N ASP A 141 -20.08 14.31 -24.89
CA ASP A 141 -19.55 14.34 -26.26
C ASP A 141 -18.14 14.92 -26.36
N LYS A 142 -17.64 15.56 -25.29
CA LYS A 142 -16.32 16.22 -25.24
C LYS A 142 -15.30 15.41 -24.45
N VAL A 143 -15.72 14.82 -23.33
CA VAL A 143 -14.83 14.15 -22.37
C VAL A 143 -15.35 12.78 -21.96
N LEU A 144 -14.43 11.89 -21.62
CA LEU A 144 -14.77 10.56 -21.15
C LEU A 144 -15.29 10.59 -19.71
N LEU A 145 -16.54 10.18 -19.49
CA LEU A 145 -17.05 10.00 -18.14
C LEU A 145 -16.73 8.60 -17.62
N GLY A 146 -16.22 8.52 -16.39
CA GLY A 146 -15.88 7.27 -15.74
C GLY A 146 -16.38 7.23 -14.30
N CYS A 147 -17.07 6.14 -13.96
CA CYS A 147 -17.49 5.87 -12.59
C CYS A 147 -16.60 4.79 -11.98
N PRO A 148 -15.95 5.03 -10.83
CA PRO A 148 -15.06 4.05 -10.22
C PRO A 148 -15.81 2.89 -9.54
N VAL A 149 -17.14 2.96 -9.43
CA VAL A 149 -17.97 2.00 -8.71
C VAL A 149 -18.39 0.86 -9.62
N GLU A 150 -17.74 -0.30 -9.46
CA GLU A 150 -17.99 -1.51 -10.27
C GLU A 150 -19.48 -1.88 -10.35
N ARG A 151 -20.23 -1.72 -9.25
CA ARG A 151 -21.67 -2.05 -9.19
C ARG A 151 -22.47 -1.36 -10.30
N TYR A 152 -22.07 -0.15 -10.69
CA TYR A 152 -22.78 0.66 -11.67
C TYR A 152 -22.29 0.44 -13.10
N ALA A 153 -21.22 -0.32 -13.30
CA ALA A 153 -20.67 -0.61 -14.63
C ALA A 153 -21.71 -1.15 -15.64
N PRO A 154 -22.62 -2.09 -15.33
CA PRO A 154 -23.53 -2.60 -16.36
C PRO A 154 -24.51 -1.51 -16.82
N LEU A 155 -25.04 -0.72 -15.88
CA LEU A 155 -25.91 0.41 -16.21
C LEU A 155 -25.17 1.49 -17.02
N LEU A 156 -23.97 1.87 -16.59
CA LEU A 156 -23.25 3.01 -17.17
C LEU A 156 -22.60 2.67 -18.52
N ILE A 157 -22.09 1.46 -18.69
CA ILE A 157 -21.53 1.04 -19.98
C ILE A 157 -22.65 0.87 -21.01
N GLN A 158 -23.72 0.17 -20.66
CA GLN A 158 -24.78 -0.15 -21.63
C GLN A 158 -25.76 1.01 -21.86
N GLY A 159 -26.04 1.79 -20.81
CA GLY A 159 -26.99 2.91 -20.88
C GLY A 159 -26.36 4.24 -21.29
N PHE A 160 -25.09 4.46 -20.93
CA PHE A 160 -24.41 5.75 -21.11
C PHE A 160 -23.08 5.64 -21.87
N GLY A 161 -22.74 4.47 -22.42
CA GLY A 161 -21.53 4.30 -23.23
C GLY A 161 -20.23 4.56 -22.47
N MET A 162 -20.19 4.31 -21.16
CA MET A 162 -18.96 4.44 -20.36
C MET A 162 -17.85 3.56 -20.95
N GLN A 163 -16.71 4.17 -21.30
CA GLN A 163 -15.58 3.48 -21.96
C GLN A 163 -14.40 3.20 -21.04
N TRP A 164 -14.38 3.83 -19.87
CA TRP A 164 -13.31 3.67 -18.90
C TRP A 164 -13.86 3.67 -17.48
N MET A 165 -13.14 3.02 -16.58
CA MET A 165 -13.48 2.99 -15.17
C MET A 165 -12.21 3.18 -14.36
N GLY A 166 -12.17 4.26 -13.59
CA GLY A 166 -11.02 4.61 -12.78
C GLY A 166 -11.22 5.91 -12.01
N ALA A 167 -10.38 6.21 -11.05
CA ALA A 167 -9.55 5.27 -10.32
C ALA A 167 -10.30 4.68 -9.12
N GLY A 168 -10.11 3.39 -8.85
CA GLY A 168 -10.78 2.67 -7.75
C GLY A 168 -9.93 1.51 -7.22
N CYS A 169 -10.44 0.84 -6.18
CA CYS A 169 -9.80 -0.30 -5.51
C CYS A 169 -10.13 -1.63 -6.20
N TYR A 170 -9.64 -1.82 -7.42
CA TYR A 170 -10.07 -2.92 -8.27
C TYR A 170 -9.55 -4.29 -7.85
N GLU A 171 -8.50 -4.33 -7.04
CA GLU A 171 -7.93 -5.55 -6.46
C GLU A 171 -8.88 -6.26 -5.49
N ALA A 172 -9.95 -5.59 -5.05
CA ALA A 172 -11.03 -6.22 -4.30
C ALA A 172 -11.88 -7.19 -5.15
N PHE A 173 -11.78 -7.12 -6.48
CA PHE A 173 -12.67 -7.84 -7.40
C PHE A 173 -11.95 -8.80 -8.35
N GLN A 174 -10.63 -8.90 -8.29
CA GLN A 174 -9.86 -9.72 -9.22
C GLN A 174 -8.47 -10.08 -8.70
N SER A 175 -7.87 -11.12 -9.29
CA SER A 175 -6.45 -11.48 -9.15
C SER A 175 -5.80 -11.64 -10.54
N PRO A 176 -4.47 -11.80 -10.63
CA PRO A 176 -3.80 -12.13 -11.89
C PRO A 176 -4.37 -13.38 -12.58
N GLU A 177 -4.75 -14.39 -11.80
CA GLU A 177 -5.32 -15.66 -12.28
C GLU A 177 -6.83 -15.59 -12.54
N ARG A 178 -7.52 -14.64 -11.90
CA ARG A 178 -8.98 -14.44 -11.97
C ARG A 178 -9.28 -12.98 -12.27
N ARG A 179 -9.21 -12.60 -13.55
CA ARG A 179 -9.34 -11.21 -14.01
C ARG A 179 -10.80 -10.74 -14.13
N TYR A 180 -11.63 -11.09 -13.16
CA TYR A 180 -13.09 -10.93 -13.25
C TYR A 180 -13.53 -9.53 -13.64
N LEU A 181 -12.95 -8.48 -13.04
CA LEU A 181 -13.33 -7.11 -13.35
C LEU A 181 -13.02 -6.74 -14.80
N VAL A 182 -11.83 -7.08 -15.29
CA VAL A 182 -11.43 -6.83 -16.69
C VAL A 182 -12.30 -7.63 -17.66
N ASP A 183 -12.48 -8.93 -17.40
CA ASP A 183 -13.26 -9.80 -18.28
C ASP A 183 -14.73 -9.34 -18.34
N TYR A 184 -15.33 -9.03 -17.18
CA TYR A 184 -16.68 -8.47 -17.07
C TYR A 184 -16.84 -7.13 -17.80
N PHE A 185 -15.92 -6.20 -17.59
CA PHE A 185 -15.94 -4.89 -18.25
C PHE A 185 -15.88 -5.04 -19.78
N ASN A 186 -15.01 -5.91 -20.29
CA ASN A 186 -14.89 -6.18 -21.72
C ASN A 186 -16.14 -6.84 -22.30
N LEU A 187 -16.78 -7.77 -21.58
CA LEU A 187 -18.04 -8.39 -22.00
C LEU A 187 -19.16 -7.34 -22.11
N LEU A 188 -19.23 -6.39 -21.17
CA LEU A 188 -20.19 -5.28 -21.24
C LEU A 188 -19.93 -4.38 -22.46
N LEU A 189 -18.68 -4.03 -22.73
CA LEU A 189 -18.30 -3.26 -23.94
C LEU A 189 -18.67 -4.00 -25.23
N ALA A 190 -18.55 -5.33 -25.25
CA ALA A 190 -18.92 -6.17 -26.38
C ALA A 190 -20.44 -6.43 -26.50
N GLY A 191 -21.25 -5.90 -25.58
CA GLY A 191 -22.71 -6.14 -25.54
C GLY A 191 -23.10 -7.55 -25.07
N GLN A 192 -22.15 -8.36 -24.60
CA GLN A 192 -22.36 -9.72 -24.09
C GLN A 192 -22.88 -9.69 -22.66
N THR A 193 -24.10 -9.15 -22.53
CA THR A 193 -24.70 -8.78 -21.25
C THR A 193 -24.93 -9.97 -20.33
N ALA A 194 -25.42 -11.09 -20.88
CA ALA A 194 -25.77 -12.24 -20.06
C ALA A 194 -24.52 -12.83 -19.40
N GLU A 195 -23.46 -13.05 -20.17
CA GLU A 195 -22.17 -13.54 -19.72
C GLU A 195 -21.50 -12.57 -18.73
N ALA A 196 -21.59 -11.27 -19.01
CA ALA A 196 -21.11 -10.23 -18.10
C ALA A 196 -21.82 -10.32 -16.74
N MET A 197 -23.15 -10.48 -16.75
CA MET A 197 -23.94 -10.52 -15.53
C MET A 197 -23.69 -11.76 -14.68
N GLU A 198 -23.27 -12.88 -15.25
CA GLU A 198 -22.81 -14.05 -14.47
C GLU A 198 -21.59 -13.69 -13.60
N ILE A 199 -20.61 -12.96 -14.15
CA ILE A 199 -19.46 -12.49 -13.38
C ILE A 199 -19.89 -11.44 -12.35
N TYR A 200 -20.75 -10.50 -12.74
CA TYR A 200 -21.27 -9.47 -11.83
C TYR A 200 -21.92 -10.06 -10.58
N TRP A 201 -22.74 -11.11 -10.73
CA TRP A 201 -23.39 -11.79 -9.61
C TRP A 201 -22.41 -12.63 -8.81
N LYS A 202 -21.42 -13.26 -9.47
CA LYS A 202 -20.33 -13.94 -8.78
C LYS A 202 -19.57 -13.00 -7.84
N LEU A 203 -19.35 -11.76 -8.23
CA LEU A 203 -18.62 -10.76 -7.42
C LEU A 203 -19.41 -10.23 -6.19
N ALA A 204 -20.67 -10.62 -6.00
CA ALA A 204 -21.51 -10.08 -4.92
C ALA A 204 -20.92 -10.18 -3.50
N PRO A 205 -20.30 -11.31 -3.06
CA PRO A 205 -19.69 -11.39 -1.73
C PRO A 205 -18.54 -10.40 -1.54
N ALA A 206 -17.62 -10.32 -2.50
CA ALA A 206 -16.50 -9.37 -2.47
C ALA A 206 -16.98 -7.91 -2.48
N ARG A 207 -17.99 -7.60 -3.30
CA ARG A 207 -18.61 -6.27 -3.35
C ARG A 207 -19.21 -5.85 -2.02
N GLN A 208 -19.95 -6.74 -1.36
CA GLN A 208 -20.55 -6.44 -0.07
C GLN A 208 -19.47 -6.14 1.00
N THR A 209 -18.41 -6.95 1.06
CA THR A 209 -17.29 -6.71 1.98
C THR A 209 -16.58 -5.39 1.68
N PHE A 210 -16.30 -5.10 0.41
CA PHE A 210 -15.71 -3.84 -0.01
C PHE A 210 -16.56 -2.62 0.39
N GLU A 211 -17.88 -2.68 0.16
CA GLU A 211 -18.83 -1.62 0.53
C GLU A 211 -18.90 -1.37 2.04
N GLN A 212 -18.76 -2.42 2.84
CA GLN A 212 -18.76 -2.32 4.30
C GLN A 212 -17.45 -1.76 4.87
N GLN A 213 -16.30 -2.15 4.30
CA GLN A 213 -14.99 -1.85 4.87
C GLN A 213 -14.34 -0.59 4.29
N PHE A 214 -14.52 -0.34 2.98
CA PHE A 214 -13.85 0.76 2.29
C PHE A 214 -14.81 1.93 2.02
N ASN A 215 -15.97 1.68 1.41
CA ASN A 215 -16.88 2.78 1.00
C ASN A 215 -17.38 3.61 2.18
N GLN A 216 -17.55 3.01 3.37
CA GLN A 216 -17.91 3.76 4.57
C GLN A 216 -16.87 4.84 4.90
N THR A 217 -15.59 4.55 4.71
CA THR A 217 -14.52 5.51 5.02
C THR A 217 -14.51 6.67 4.03
N VAL A 218 -14.77 6.40 2.74
CA VAL A 218 -14.90 7.43 1.70
C VAL A 218 -15.97 8.45 2.09
N MET A 219 -17.13 7.97 2.56
CA MET A 219 -18.22 8.84 2.99
C MET A 219 -17.89 9.67 4.24
N THR A 220 -16.92 9.25 5.05
CA THR A 220 -16.43 10.01 6.21
C THR A 220 -15.28 10.98 5.90
N GLY A 221 -14.90 11.13 4.63
CA GLY A 221 -13.91 12.12 4.19
C GLY A 221 -12.47 11.60 4.12
N THR A 222 -12.25 10.29 4.17
CA THR A 222 -10.90 9.70 4.10
C THR A 222 -10.90 8.35 3.36
N TYR A 223 -9.74 7.86 2.95
CA TYR A 223 -9.59 6.55 2.33
C TYR A 223 -8.87 5.61 3.27
N ASN A 224 -9.42 4.40 3.47
CA ASN A 224 -8.73 3.36 4.21
C ASN A 224 -7.65 2.69 3.34
N TRP A 225 -6.56 3.43 3.11
CA TRP A 225 -5.40 2.96 2.35
C TRP A 225 -4.83 1.66 2.90
N GLN A 226 -4.95 1.43 4.21
CA GLN A 226 -4.49 0.19 4.85
C GLN A 226 -5.35 -1.00 4.43
N GLN A 227 -6.66 -0.82 4.39
CA GLN A 227 -7.59 -1.83 3.88
C GLN A 227 -7.38 -2.07 2.38
N GLN A 228 -7.16 -1.02 1.58
CA GLN A 228 -6.85 -1.19 0.16
C GLN A 228 -5.54 -1.96 -0.07
N LYS A 229 -4.49 -1.63 0.69
CA LYS A 229 -3.23 -2.40 0.67
C LYS A 229 -3.45 -3.85 1.10
N PHE A 230 -4.40 -4.13 1.99
CA PHE A 230 -4.76 -5.51 2.36
C PHE A 230 -5.42 -6.28 1.20
N TYR A 231 -6.34 -5.66 0.46
CA TYR A 231 -6.89 -6.25 -0.78
C TYR A 231 -5.79 -6.56 -1.78
N GLN A 232 -4.92 -5.59 -2.04
CA GLN A 232 -3.77 -5.75 -2.94
C GLN A 232 -2.87 -6.90 -2.50
N TRP A 233 -2.54 -6.99 -1.21
CA TRP A 233 -1.72 -8.08 -0.67
C TRP A 233 -2.34 -9.45 -0.93
N CYS A 234 -3.64 -9.58 -0.65
CA CYS A 234 -4.36 -10.84 -0.77
C CYS A 234 -4.26 -11.41 -2.20
N VAL A 235 -4.22 -10.55 -3.22
CA VAL A 235 -4.13 -10.95 -4.64
C VAL A 235 -2.72 -10.83 -5.24
N GLY A 236 -1.67 -10.71 -4.41
CA GLY A 236 -0.28 -10.79 -4.87
C GLY A 236 0.47 -9.45 -4.99
N GLY A 237 -0.07 -8.36 -4.49
CA GLY A 237 0.64 -7.10 -4.29
C GLY A 237 1.70 -7.18 -3.18
N ASN A 238 2.62 -6.21 -3.13
CA ASN A 238 3.65 -6.15 -2.08
C ASN A 238 3.08 -5.78 -0.71
N SER A 239 2.20 -4.78 -0.68
CA SER A 239 1.52 -4.27 0.52
C SER A 239 2.46 -3.79 1.65
N GLY A 240 2.09 -3.96 2.92
CA GLY A 240 2.73 -3.37 4.09
C GLY A 240 1.86 -2.31 4.77
N LEU A 241 2.04 -2.10 6.07
CA LEU A 241 1.31 -1.03 6.75
C LEU A 241 1.71 0.37 6.21
N THR A 242 0.76 1.30 6.12
CA THR A 242 1.04 2.73 5.89
C THR A 242 1.52 3.44 7.17
N ARG A 243 2.16 4.61 7.00
CA ARG A 243 2.74 5.43 8.08
C ARG A 243 1.66 6.11 8.93
N GLN A 244 1.99 6.45 10.18
CA GLN A 244 1.08 7.20 11.05
C GLN A 244 0.99 8.68 10.64
N PRO A 245 -0.18 9.33 10.80
CA PRO A 245 -1.46 8.76 11.23
C PRO A 245 -2.11 7.93 10.11
N ALA A 246 -2.63 6.76 10.47
CA ALA A 246 -3.36 5.91 9.53
C ALA A 246 -4.42 5.09 10.25
N MET A 247 -5.50 4.77 9.54
CA MET A 247 -6.47 3.78 9.98
C MET A 247 -5.79 2.44 10.27
N LYS A 248 -6.46 1.61 11.06
CA LYS A 248 -6.03 0.25 11.35
C LYS A 248 -6.98 -0.71 10.66
N VAL A 249 -6.45 -1.85 10.26
CA VAL A 249 -7.26 -2.97 9.80
C VAL A 249 -7.32 -3.98 10.94
N HIS A 250 -8.52 -4.31 11.36
CA HIS A 250 -8.76 -5.28 12.41
C HIS A 250 -8.73 -6.71 11.87
N THR A 251 -8.39 -7.68 12.73
CA THR A 251 -8.33 -9.09 12.34
C THR A 251 -9.64 -9.60 11.74
N TRP A 252 -10.79 -9.17 12.28
CA TRP A 252 -12.09 -9.58 11.73
C TRP A 252 -12.35 -9.02 10.32
N GLU A 253 -11.82 -7.83 9.99
CA GLU A 253 -11.90 -7.25 8.64
C GLU A 253 -11.04 -8.03 7.65
N MET A 254 -9.83 -8.42 8.09
CA MET A 254 -8.93 -9.27 7.32
C MET A 254 -9.57 -10.61 6.99
N GLU A 255 -10.10 -11.30 8.00
CA GLU A 255 -10.72 -12.61 7.82
C GLU A 255 -12.00 -12.54 6.97
N MET A 256 -12.80 -11.46 7.13
CA MET A 256 -13.96 -11.21 6.26
C MET A 256 -13.53 -11.02 4.80
N THR A 257 -12.46 -10.25 4.54
CA THR A 257 -11.91 -10.07 3.19
C THR A 257 -11.45 -11.39 2.59
N LYS A 258 -10.65 -12.17 3.33
CA LYS A 258 -10.16 -13.48 2.88
C LYS A 258 -11.32 -14.43 2.55
N MET A 259 -12.33 -14.47 3.41
CA MET A 259 -13.53 -15.28 3.18
C MET A 259 -14.28 -14.85 1.92
N ALA A 260 -14.45 -13.54 1.70
CA ALA A 260 -15.08 -13.00 0.49
C ALA A 260 -14.32 -13.34 -0.79
N PHE A 261 -12.98 -13.35 -0.74
CA PHE A 261 -12.14 -13.76 -1.87
C PHE A 261 -12.29 -15.25 -2.18
N ARG A 262 -12.28 -16.12 -1.17
CA ARG A 262 -12.52 -17.55 -1.38
C ARG A 262 -13.90 -17.83 -1.96
N MET A 263 -14.93 -17.06 -1.57
CA MET A 263 -16.28 -17.17 -2.12
C MET A 263 -16.36 -16.84 -3.62
N ILE A 264 -15.39 -16.10 -4.17
CA ILE A 264 -15.30 -15.80 -5.60
C ILE A 264 -14.20 -16.59 -6.30
N ASP A 265 -13.70 -17.67 -5.68
CA ASP A 265 -12.62 -18.54 -6.18
C ASP A 265 -11.27 -17.82 -6.36
N ILE A 266 -10.98 -16.82 -5.52
CA ILE A 266 -9.65 -16.22 -5.36
C ILE A 266 -9.07 -16.73 -4.05
N GLU A 267 -7.93 -17.41 -4.11
CA GLU A 267 -7.24 -17.84 -2.89
C GLU A 267 -6.38 -16.69 -2.34
N PRO A 268 -6.74 -16.10 -1.18
CA PRO A 268 -5.98 -15.01 -0.61
C PRO A 268 -4.64 -15.49 -0.03
N ARG A 269 -3.71 -14.56 0.18
CA ARG A 269 -2.53 -14.84 1.00
C ARG A 269 -2.90 -15.03 2.48
N GLU A 270 -2.14 -15.87 3.18
CA GLU A 270 -2.47 -16.30 4.55
C GLU A 270 -1.68 -15.59 5.66
N SER A 271 -0.37 -15.39 5.48
CA SER A 271 0.52 -14.93 6.54
C SER A 271 0.32 -13.44 6.86
N VAL A 272 -0.35 -13.14 7.98
CA VAL A 272 -0.51 -11.75 8.44
C VAL A 272 0.85 -11.09 8.69
N ASP A 273 1.85 -11.82 9.19
CA ASP A 273 3.21 -11.29 9.37
C ASP A 273 3.80 -10.76 8.06
N GLU A 274 3.54 -11.46 6.94
CA GLU A 274 3.95 -11.00 5.61
C GLU A 274 3.22 -9.71 5.21
N PHE A 275 1.91 -9.60 5.48
CA PHE A 275 1.15 -8.38 5.23
C PHE A 275 1.72 -7.19 6.02
N ILE A 276 2.03 -7.38 7.31
CA ILE A 276 2.46 -6.29 8.20
C ILE A 276 3.72 -5.59 7.67
N VAL A 277 4.74 -6.36 7.28
CA VAL A 277 6.03 -5.82 6.81
C VAL A 277 6.10 -5.63 5.30
N GLY A 278 5.15 -6.20 4.56
CA GLY A 278 5.13 -6.28 3.10
C GLY A 278 5.98 -7.44 2.56
N ARG A 279 5.56 -8.00 1.42
CA ARG A 279 6.10 -9.23 0.83
C ARG A 279 7.61 -9.19 0.58
N ALA A 280 8.12 -8.11 0.02
CA ALA A 280 9.54 -7.96 -0.31
C ALA A 280 10.42 -7.96 0.97
N ASN A 281 9.99 -7.27 2.02
CA ASN A 281 10.71 -7.23 3.29
C ASN A 281 10.61 -8.57 4.04
N TYR A 282 9.44 -9.19 4.03
CA TYR A 282 9.25 -10.50 4.66
C TYR A 282 10.17 -11.57 4.06
N ARG A 283 10.32 -11.59 2.73
CA ARG A 283 11.25 -12.48 2.04
C ARG A 283 12.70 -12.23 2.47
N ARG A 284 13.15 -10.97 2.50
CA ARG A 284 14.51 -10.61 2.95
C ARG A 284 14.77 -11.02 4.40
N GLN A 285 13.80 -10.82 5.29
CA GLN A 285 13.92 -11.19 6.70
C GLN A 285 13.99 -12.71 6.89
N LYS A 286 13.16 -13.49 6.16
CA LYS A 286 13.26 -14.95 6.17
C LYS A 286 14.63 -15.43 5.71
N THR A 287 15.13 -14.93 4.59
CA THR A 287 16.47 -15.27 4.09
C THR A 287 17.56 -14.93 5.11
N ALA A 288 17.46 -13.77 5.78
CA ALA A 288 18.41 -13.42 6.83
C ALA A 288 18.32 -14.33 8.06
N ALA A 289 17.12 -14.71 8.50
CA ALA A 289 16.91 -15.62 9.62
C ALA A 289 17.45 -17.04 9.32
N ASP A 290 17.22 -17.54 8.10
CA ASP A 290 17.74 -18.82 7.64
C ASP A 290 19.28 -18.82 7.62
N ASN A 291 19.91 -17.69 7.26
CA ASN A 291 21.38 -17.53 7.29
C ASN A 291 21.96 -17.41 8.71
N TYR A 292 21.19 -16.93 9.69
CA TYR A 292 21.61 -16.83 11.10
C TYR A 292 21.41 -18.15 11.89
N LEU A 293 20.63 -19.09 11.36
CA LEU A 293 20.31 -20.36 12.03
C LEU A 293 21.36 -21.47 11.83
N SER A 294 22.39 -21.27 11.01
CA SER A 294 23.53 -22.19 10.92
C SER A 294 24.76 -21.63 11.62
N VAL A 295 24.88 -21.91 12.92
CA VAL A 295 26.16 -21.77 13.62
C VAL A 295 26.87 -23.10 13.53
N ASP A 296 28.07 -23.13 12.95
CA ASP A 296 28.93 -24.31 13.06
C ASP A 296 29.39 -24.44 14.52
N VAL A 297 28.70 -25.32 15.23
CA VAL A 297 28.97 -25.60 16.63
C VAL A 297 30.04 -26.68 16.83
N SER A 298 30.59 -27.26 15.75
CA SER A 298 31.54 -28.38 15.83
C SER A 298 32.83 -28.04 16.58
N GLY A 299 33.24 -26.77 16.56
CA GLY A 299 34.38 -26.26 17.31
C GLY A 299 34.06 -25.68 18.70
N LEU A 300 32.79 -25.68 19.14
CA LEU A 300 32.40 -25.07 20.41
C LEU A 300 32.52 -26.07 21.57
N VAL A 301 33.28 -25.68 22.60
CA VAL A 301 33.38 -26.42 23.87
C VAL A 301 32.41 -25.83 24.89
N PHE A 302 31.43 -26.63 25.31
CA PHE A 302 30.49 -26.26 26.36
C PHE A 302 31.08 -26.66 27.71
N LYS A 303 31.02 -25.82 28.73
CA LYS A 303 31.44 -26.19 30.09
C LYS A 303 30.33 -25.99 31.10
N ASP A 304 30.26 -26.89 32.07
CA ASP A 304 29.34 -26.76 33.19
C ASP A 304 29.84 -25.74 34.24
N ALA A 305 29.09 -25.55 35.32
CA ALA A 305 29.47 -24.62 36.39
C ALA A 305 30.73 -25.04 37.17
N ALA A 306 31.20 -26.28 36.98
CA ALA A 306 32.44 -26.81 37.52
C ALA A 306 33.58 -26.83 36.49
N ASP A 307 33.39 -26.18 35.33
CA ASP A 307 34.35 -26.02 34.25
C ASP A 307 34.69 -27.33 33.51
N GLN A 308 33.80 -28.34 33.61
CA GLN A 308 33.92 -29.61 32.88
C GLN A 308 33.28 -29.53 31.50
N GLU A 309 33.96 -30.08 30.49
CA GLU A 309 33.45 -30.09 29.12
C GLU A 309 32.19 -30.97 28.97
N LEU A 310 31.21 -30.44 28.25
CA LEU A 310 29.95 -31.07 27.94
C LEU A 310 29.89 -31.31 26.42
N ALA A 311 29.56 -32.54 26.03
CA ALA A 311 29.27 -32.85 24.63
C ALA A 311 27.95 -32.17 24.20
N ILE A 312 27.87 -31.73 22.93
CA ILE A 312 26.66 -31.13 22.35
C ILE A 312 25.44 -32.07 22.46
N SER A 313 25.66 -33.38 22.40
CA SER A 313 24.61 -34.39 22.59
C SER A 313 23.93 -34.31 23.96
N ALA A 314 24.56 -33.69 24.96
CA ALA A 314 23.98 -33.48 26.29
C ALA A 314 22.80 -32.47 26.29
N PHE A 315 22.56 -31.77 25.17
CA PHE A 315 21.50 -30.78 24.99
C PHE A 315 20.45 -31.19 23.94
N ALA A 316 20.47 -32.45 23.49
CA ALA A 316 19.54 -32.94 22.47
C ALA A 316 18.08 -32.83 22.93
N GLY A 317 17.28 -32.02 22.23
CA GLY A 317 15.86 -31.76 22.55
C GLY A 317 15.61 -30.50 23.39
N ASP A 318 16.66 -29.82 23.85
CA ASP A 318 16.55 -28.56 24.60
C ASP A 318 16.75 -27.33 23.69
N VAL A 319 16.08 -26.22 24.03
CA VAL A 319 16.34 -24.91 23.40
C VAL A 319 17.56 -24.27 24.07
N VAL A 320 18.69 -24.20 23.36
CA VAL A 320 19.91 -23.54 23.85
C VAL A 320 19.88 -22.06 23.47
N VAL A 321 19.75 -21.18 24.46
CA VAL A 321 19.82 -19.72 24.27
C VAL A 321 21.25 -19.23 24.48
N LEU A 322 21.95 -18.90 23.40
CA LEU A 322 23.32 -18.37 23.45
C LEU A 322 23.27 -16.85 23.66
N TYR A 323 23.77 -16.37 24.80
CA TYR A 323 23.97 -14.94 25.02
C TYR A 323 25.38 -14.55 24.55
N GLY A 324 25.46 -13.97 23.36
CA GLY A 324 26.69 -13.36 22.84
C GLY A 324 27.04 -12.11 23.64
N GLY A 325 27.98 -12.20 24.56
CA GLY A 325 28.64 -11.03 25.14
C GLY A 325 29.60 -10.45 24.11
N GLY A 326 29.11 -9.59 23.20
CA GLY A 326 29.97 -8.89 22.25
C GLY A 326 30.96 -8.00 22.98
N GLN A 327 32.24 -8.36 23.00
CA GLN A 327 33.32 -7.38 23.14
C GLN A 327 33.56 -6.76 21.77
N GLY A 328 32.77 -5.75 21.43
CA GLY A 328 33.10 -4.87 20.31
C GLY A 328 34.37 -4.09 20.62
N GLY A 329 35.38 -4.23 19.75
CA GLY A 329 36.55 -3.36 19.73
C GLY A 329 36.13 -1.93 19.38
N GLY A 330 36.41 -0.98 20.27
CA GLY A 330 36.16 0.45 20.06
C GLY A 330 36.37 1.22 21.37
N ARG A 331 37.35 2.11 21.39
CA ARG A 331 37.87 2.81 22.57
C ARG A 331 36.76 3.49 23.39
N GLY A 332 36.68 3.14 24.67
CA GLY A 332 35.89 3.88 25.67
C GLY A 332 35.52 3.00 26.86
N ARG A 333 36.33 3.03 27.92
CA ARG A 333 35.96 2.40 29.20
C ARG A 333 34.66 3.01 29.73
N GLN A 334 33.58 2.23 29.77
CA GLN A 334 32.64 2.26 30.89
C GLN A 334 32.46 0.85 31.44
N LYS A 335 33.02 0.63 32.64
CA LYS A 335 32.79 -0.57 33.44
C LYS A 335 31.30 -0.61 33.79
N MET A 336 30.51 -1.51 33.20
CA MET A 336 29.27 -1.93 33.82
C MET A 336 29.60 -2.82 35.03
N GLY A 337 29.14 -2.39 36.21
CA GLY A 337 29.43 -2.99 37.50
C GLY A 337 28.83 -4.38 37.74
N PRO A 338 29.11 -5.00 38.90
CA PRO A 338 28.85 -6.42 39.21
C PRO A 338 27.37 -6.73 39.53
N GLY A 339 26.45 -6.42 38.61
CA GLY A 339 25.00 -6.53 38.81
C GLY A 339 24.36 -7.85 38.35
N ILE A 340 24.99 -8.63 37.46
CA ILE A 340 24.28 -9.72 36.75
C ILE A 340 24.60 -11.12 37.30
N SER A 341 25.53 -11.27 38.25
CA SER A 341 25.81 -12.58 38.87
C SER A 341 24.78 -13.04 39.92
N ARG A 342 23.77 -12.22 40.29
CA ARG A 342 22.77 -12.59 41.31
C ARG A 342 21.39 -12.98 40.77
N ALA A 343 21.11 -12.77 39.49
CA ALA A 343 19.79 -13.11 38.91
C ALA A 343 19.61 -14.63 38.70
N ALA A 344 20.69 -15.39 38.50
CA ALA A 344 20.63 -16.84 38.30
C ALA A 344 20.36 -17.64 39.59
N HIS A 345 20.53 -17.04 40.79
CA HIS A 345 20.37 -17.76 42.06
C HIS A 345 19.00 -17.62 42.73
N LYS A 346 18.06 -16.83 42.18
CA LYS A 346 16.78 -16.54 42.87
C LYS A 346 15.49 -16.97 42.16
N ARG A 347 15.55 -17.70 41.04
CA ARG A 347 14.38 -18.37 40.46
C ARG A 347 14.55 -19.90 40.38
N GLN A 348 15.10 -20.49 41.43
CA GLN A 348 14.69 -21.82 41.88
C GLN A 348 13.51 -21.65 42.85
N ARG A 349 12.33 -21.33 42.33
CA ARG A 349 11.08 -21.68 43.02
C ARG A 349 10.18 -22.35 42.00
N ALA A 350 9.99 -23.63 42.25
CA ALA A 350 9.20 -24.56 41.46
C ALA A 350 7.82 -23.96 41.11
N ILE A 351 7.48 -24.03 39.82
CA ILE A 351 6.09 -24.21 39.42
C ILE A 351 5.86 -25.72 39.49
N PRO A 352 4.96 -26.23 40.35
CA PRO A 352 4.68 -27.66 40.39
C PRO A 352 4.01 -28.06 39.08
N GLY A 353 4.66 -28.92 38.27
CA GLY A 353 4.02 -29.57 37.13
C GLY A 353 4.74 -29.53 35.78
N SER A 354 5.81 -28.75 35.60
CA SER A 354 6.60 -28.75 34.35
C SER A 354 8.02 -29.25 34.61
N GLY A 355 8.33 -30.46 34.14
CA GLY A 355 9.63 -31.12 34.29
C GLY A 355 10.80 -30.52 33.49
N LEU A 356 10.85 -29.19 33.28
CA LEU A 356 12.02 -28.53 32.68
C LEU A 356 12.89 -27.89 33.77
N CYS A 357 13.89 -28.64 34.23
CA CYS A 357 15.03 -28.08 34.95
C CYS A 357 16.13 -27.77 33.93
N GLY A 358 16.13 -26.57 33.36
CA GLY A 358 17.14 -26.14 32.39
C GLY A 358 18.51 -25.90 33.04
N ARG A 359 19.56 -26.56 32.54
CA ARG A 359 20.95 -26.30 32.92
C ARG A 359 21.43 -24.98 32.27
N VAL A 360 22.16 -24.15 33.01
CA VAL A 360 22.74 -22.90 32.51
C VAL A 360 24.26 -23.08 32.39
N ALA A 361 24.82 -22.94 31.18
CA ALA A 361 26.26 -23.00 30.90
C ALA A 361 26.82 -21.60 30.61
N ARG A 362 28.11 -21.37 30.89
CA ARG A 362 28.85 -20.15 30.49
C ARG A 362 29.70 -20.44 29.26
N PHE A 363 29.87 -19.42 28.41
CA PHE A 363 30.61 -19.51 27.16
C PHE A 363 31.77 -18.51 27.12
N CYS A 364 32.92 -18.91 26.57
CA CYS A 364 34.06 -18.05 26.24
C CYS A 364 34.50 -18.36 24.79
N ALA A 365 34.48 -17.36 23.91
CA ALA A 365 35.09 -17.45 22.57
C ALA A 365 36.32 -16.53 22.46
N GLN A 366 37.39 -17.04 21.86
CA GLN A 366 38.40 -16.23 21.19
C GLN A 366 38.30 -16.53 19.69
N ALA A 367 37.91 -15.54 18.89
CA ALA A 367 37.97 -15.63 17.44
C ALA A 367 39.26 -14.95 16.97
N GLY A 368 40.18 -15.72 16.40
CA GLY A 368 41.31 -15.20 15.63
C GLY A 368 40.87 -15.01 14.19
N VAL A 369 40.98 -13.78 13.69
CA VAL A 369 40.89 -13.47 12.25
C VAL A 369 42.06 -12.55 11.93
N GLU A 370 42.94 -13.02 11.05
CA GLU A 370 43.99 -12.22 10.41
C GLU A 370 43.35 -11.43 9.25
N GLU A 371 43.51 -10.12 9.24
CA GLU A 371 43.34 -9.28 8.05
C GLU A 371 44.66 -8.53 7.79
N GLU A 372 45.25 -8.75 6.61
CA GLU A 372 46.26 -7.87 6.03
C GLU A 372 45.59 -6.54 5.64
N CYS A 373 46.09 -5.43 6.18
CA CYS A 373 45.86 -4.08 5.65
C CYS A 373 47.23 -3.40 5.47
N ASP A 374 47.63 -3.20 4.22
CA ASP A 374 48.75 -2.32 3.82
C ASP A 374 48.28 -0.85 3.82
N PRO A 375 48.99 0.12 4.43
CA PRO A 375 48.51 1.49 4.57
C PRO A 375 49.06 2.44 3.49
N GLY A 376 48.17 3.14 2.79
CA GLY A 376 48.46 4.36 2.00
C GLY A 376 47.47 4.50 0.84
N SER A 377 46.75 5.60 0.63
CA SER A 377 47.01 7.03 0.84
C SER A 377 45.69 7.84 0.84
N ASP A 378 45.65 8.95 1.59
CA ASP A 378 44.63 10.02 1.68
C ASP A 378 43.86 10.38 0.39
N PRO A 379 42.67 11.05 0.46
CA PRO A 379 41.90 11.50 1.63
C PRO A 379 40.49 10.88 1.77
#